data_AF-A0A914RGQ0-F1
#
_entry.id   AF-A0A914RGQ0-F1
#
_cell.length_a   1.000
_cell.length_b   1.000
_cell.length_c   1.000
_cell.angle_alpha   90.00
_cell.angle_beta   90.00
_cell.angle_gamma   90.00
#
_symmetry.space_group_name_H-M   'P 1'
#
loop_
_entity.id
_entity.type
_entity.pdbx_description
1 polymer ?
#
loop_
_entity_poly.entity_id
_entity_poly.type
_entity_poly.pdbx_seq_one_letter_code
_entity_poly.pdbx_strand_id
1 'polypeptide(L)'
;MKMPKEELVTAESEILELLQNHPDGVTNEELVKMTASLEGKIRGETVNSLLSSGKIEMLPGTKQGSFSLRIRRGTQISDASAEEQLVAHS
;
A
#
# COMPACT_ATOMS: atom_id res chain seq x y z
N MET A 1 -19.58 -12.65 -10.21
CA MET A 1 -18.53 -13.69 -10.27
C MET A 1 -17.74 -13.62 -8.98
N LYS A 2 -17.69 -14.71 -8.19
CA LYS A 2 -16.76 -14.85 -7.06
C LYS A 2 -15.43 -15.34 -7.64
N MET A 3 -14.37 -14.56 -7.49
CA MET A 3 -13.02 -14.98 -7.90
C MET A 3 -12.52 -16.09 -6.95
N PRO A 4 -11.70 -17.02 -7.44
CA PRO A 4 -11.10 -18.05 -6.59
C PRO A 4 -10.22 -17.37 -5.54
N LYS A 5 -10.51 -17.65 -4.26
CA LYS A 5 -9.83 -17.03 -3.13
C LYS A 5 -8.33 -17.34 -3.12
N GLU A 6 -7.91 -18.45 -3.73
CA GLU A 6 -6.51 -18.87 -3.79
C GLU A 6 -5.64 -17.90 -4.62
N GLU A 7 -6.13 -17.42 -5.76
CA GLU A 7 -5.37 -16.48 -6.60
C GLU A 7 -5.15 -15.13 -5.90
N LEU A 8 -6.14 -14.68 -5.12
CA LEU A 8 -6.03 -13.46 -4.32
C LEU A 8 -5.03 -13.60 -3.17
N VAL A 9 -4.94 -14.78 -2.55
CA VAL A 9 -3.98 -15.04 -1.45
C VAL A 9 -2.54 -15.08 -1.98
N THR A 10 -2.33 -15.69 -3.15
CA THR A 10 -1.02 -15.69 -3.82
C THR A 10 -0.61 -14.27 -4.22
N ALA A 11 -1.52 -13.53 -4.86
CA ALA A 11 -1.28 -12.14 -5.23
C ALA A 11 -0.97 -11.24 -4.02
N GLU A 12 -1.69 -11.45 -2.90
CA GLU A 12 -1.47 -10.71 -1.66
C GLU A 12 -0.06 -10.94 -1.13
N SER A 13 0.38 -12.20 -1.10
CA SER A 13 1.69 -12.60 -0.60
C SER A 13 2.82 -12.03 -1.47
N GLU A 14 2.70 -12.11 -2.80
CA GLU A 14 3.66 -11.53 -3.75
C GLU A 14 3.81 -10.02 -3.56
N ILE A 15 2.70 -9.29 -3.47
CA ILE A 15 2.73 -7.82 -3.31
C ILE A 15 3.31 -7.44 -1.95
N LEU A 16 2.96 -8.15 -0.88
CA LEU A 16 3.51 -7.88 0.46
C LEU A 16 5.00 -8.17 0.53
N GLU A 17 5.47 -9.26 -0.07
CA GLU A 17 6.90 -9.59 -0.14
C GLU A 17 7.68 -8.56 -0.97
N LEU A 18 7.12 -8.11 -2.09
CA LEU A 18 7.69 -7.04 -2.89
C LEU A 18 7.86 -5.77 -2.07
N LEU A 19 6.80 -5.33 -1.37
CA LEU A 19 6.86 -4.12 -0.55
C LEU A 19 7.77 -4.27 0.68
N GLN A 20 7.98 -5.48 1.21
CA GLN A 20 9.00 -5.75 2.24
C GLN A 20 10.43 -5.50 1.75
N ASN A 21 10.71 -5.91 0.51
CA ASN A 21 12.03 -5.72 -0.10
C ASN A 21 12.28 -4.27 -0.56
N HIS A 22 11.23 -3.45 -0.64
CA HIS A 22 11.28 -2.06 -1.10
C HIS A 22 10.69 -1.10 -0.04
N PRO A 23 11.41 -0.85 1.07
CA PRO A 23 10.93 0.01 2.16
C PRO A 23 10.73 1.48 1.75
N ASP A 24 11.43 1.94 0.70
CA ASP A 24 11.27 3.28 0.11
C ASP A 24 9.99 3.43 -0.73
N GLY A 25 9.26 2.32 -0.92
CA GLY A 25 8.05 2.25 -1.72
C GLY A 25 8.29 1.91 -3.19
N VAL A 26 7.23 1.43 -3.82
CA VAL A 26 7.18 0.93 -5.20
C VAL A 26 6.09 1.68 -5.95
N THR A 27 6.43 2.27 -7.11
CA THR A 27 5.44 2.95 -7.94
C THR A 27 4.48 1.95 -8.57
N ASN A 28 3.31 2.42 -9.01
CA ASN A 28 2.39 1.57 -9.76
C ASN A 28 3.06 0.90 -10.98
N GLU A 29 3.91 1.61 -11.72
CA GLU A 29 4.63 1.03 -12.87
C GLU A 29 5.59 -0.09 -12.48
N GLU A 30 6.35 0.10 -11.40
CA GLU A 30 7.30 -0.92 -10.92
C GLU A 30 6.54 -2.12 -10.34
N LEU A 31 5.48 -1.87 -9.58
CA LEU A 31 4.58 -2.92 -9.09
C LEU A 31 4.03 -3.75 -10.26
N VAL A 32 3.63 -3.07 -11.35
CA VAL A 32 3.12 -3.74 -12.54
C VAL A 32 4.16 -4.64 -13.22
N LYS A 33 5.40 -4.16 -13.32
CA LYS A 33 6.51 -4.92 -13.93
C LYS A 33 6.95 -6.09 -13.05
N MET A 34 7.07 -5.87 -11.75
CA MET A 34 7.60 -6.86 -10.81
C MET A 34 6.60 -7.97 -10.52
N THR A 35 5.29 -7.67 -10.58
CA THR A 35 4.23 -8.68 -10.50
C THR A 35 3.61 -8.94 -11.88
N ALA A 36 4.40 -8.96 -12.95
CA ALA A 36 3.90 -9.19 -14.31
C ALA A 36 3.22 -10.57 -14.48
N SER A 37 3.52 -11.51 -13.59
CA SER A 37 2.89 -12.82 -13.48
C SER A 37 1.42 -12.75 -13.03
N LEU A 38 1.02 -11.68 -12.35
CA LEU A 38 -0.34 -11.47 -11.86
C LEU A 38 -1.21 -10.79 -12.91
N GLU A 39 -2.46 -11.23 -13.03
CA GLU A 39 -3.43 -10.56 -13.89
C GLU A 39 -3.67 -9.12 -13.39
N GLY A 40 -3.74 -8.15 -14.31
CA GLY A 40 -3.85 -6.74 -13.96
C GLY A 40 -5.07 -6.40 -13.10
N LYS A 41 -6.18 -7.13 -13.29
CA LYS A 41 -7.39 -7.00 -12.49
C LYS A 41 -7.19 -7.51 -11.06
N ILE A 42 -6.66 -8.72 -10.91
CA ILE A 42 -6.35 -9.35 -9.62
C ILE A 42 -5.40 -8.46 -8.82
N ARG A 43 -4.36 -7.94 -9.46
CA ARG A 43 -3.42 -7.00 -8.85
C ARG A 43 -4.12 -5.74 -8.34
N GLY A 44 -4.96 -5.11 -9.17
CA GLY A 44 -5.69 -3.90 -8.77
C GLY A 44 -6.62 -4.13 -7.57
N GLU A 45 -7.37 -5.25 -7.58
CA GLU A 45 -8.24 -5.62 -6.46
C GLU A 45 -7.45 -5.95 -5.19
N THR A 46 -6.31 -6.64 -5.33
CA THR A 46 -5.45 -6.99 -4.21
C THR A 46 -4.83 -5.74 -3.59
N VAL A 47 -4.28 -4.83 -4.39
CA VAL A 47 -3.75 -3.54 -3.91
C VAL A 47 -4.84 -2.75 -3.19
N ASN A 48 -6.05 -2.68 -3.74
CA ASN A 48 -7.16 -1.99 -3.11
C ASN A 48 -7.57 -2.64 -1.78
N SER A 49 -7.62 -3.98 -1.73
CA SER A 49 -7.87 -4.74 -0.49
C SER A 49 -6.78 -4.49 0.57
N LEU A 50 -5.52 -4.45 0.16
CA LEU A 50 -4.38 -4.18 1.04
C LEU A 50 -4.39 -2.73 1.59
N LEU A 51 -4.76 -1.76 0.76
CA LEU A 51 -4.94 -0.36 1.17
C LEU A 51 -6.11 -0.23 2.15
N SER A 52 -7.26 -0.81 1.80
CA SER A 52 -8.47 -0.77 2.62
C SER A 52 -8.30 -1.48 3.97
N SER A 53 -7.52 -2.57 4.01
CA SER A 53 -7.14 -3.26 5.25
C SER A 53 -6.04 -2.55 6.03
N GLY A 54 -5.38 -1.55 5.44
CA GLY A 54 -4.29 -0.80 6.05
C GLY A 54 -3.00 -1.59 6.23
N LYS A 55 -2.79 -2.67 5.48
CA LYS A 55 -1.51 -3.43 5.43
C LYS A 55 -0.44 -2.65 4.66
N ILE A 56 -0.85 -1.87 3.68
CA ILE A 56 0.01 -1.02 2.86
C ILE A 56 -0.53 0.41 2.89
N GLU A 57 0.31 1.36 2.52
CA GLU A 57 -0.06 2.77 2.42
C GLU A 57 0.48 3.37 1.12
N MET A 58 -0.20 4.42 0.66
CA MET A 58 0.24 5.21 -0.48
C MET A 58 0.99 6.44 0.03
N LEU A 59 2.27 6.56 -0.31
CA LEU A 59 3.14 7.61 0.19
C LEU A 59 2.86 8.95 -0.52
N PRO A 60 2.53 10.03 0.21
CA PRO A 60 2.46 11.37 -0.35
C PRO A 60 3.89 11.96 -0.43
N GLY A 61 4.60 11.72 -1.52
CA GLY A 61 6.01 12.14 -1.61
C GLY A 61 6.67 12.00 -2.98
N THR A 62 8.01 11.99 -2.99
CA THR A 62 8.96 12.10 -4.12
C THR A 62 8.69 11.21 -5.33
N LYS A 63 7.88 10.16 -5.18
CA LYS A 63 7.26 9.41 -6.28
C LYS A 63 5.76 9.31 -6.01
N GLN A 64 4.99 10.26 -6.56
CA GLN A 64 3.53 10.29 -6.41
C GLN A 64 2.91 8.92 -6.74
N GLY A 65 2.04 8.43 -5.86
CA GLY A 65 1.34 7.16 -6.07
C GLY A 65 2.20 5.91 -5.84
N SER A 66 3.25 6.01 -5.01
CA SER A 66 4.03 4.84 -4.59
C SER A 66 3.36 4.11 -3.42
N PHE A 67 3.38 2.79 -3.47
CA PHE A 67 2.90 1.91 -2.41
C PHE A 67 4.08 1.48 -1.53
N SER A 68 3.89 1.47 -0.22
CA SER A 68 4.86 0.92 0.73
C SER A 68 4.13 0.08 1.77
N LEU A 69 4.84 -0.83 2.42
CA LEU A 69 4.29 -1.48 3.60
C LEU A 69 4.01 -0.44 4.67
N ARG A 70 2.83 -0.55 5.30
CA ARG A 70 2.51 0.24 6.48
C ARG A 70 3.29 -0.34 7.66
N ILE A 71 4.53 0.12 7.84
CA ILE A 71 5.32 -0.25 9.01
C ILE A 71 4.67 0.47 10.19
N ARG A 72 4.10 -0.29 11.13
CA ARG A 72 3.81 0.20 12.49
C ARG A 72 5.12 0.44 13.23
N ARG A 73 5.97 1.29 12.68
CA ARG A 73 7.08 1.86 13.41
C ARG A 73 6.41 2.78 14.42
N GLY A 74 6.65 2.54 15.70
CA GLY A 74 6.31 3.48 16.77
C GLY A 74 7.14 4.76 16.65
N THR A 75 7.22 5.34 15.46
CA THR A 75 7.68 6.69 15.24
C THR A 75 6.53 7.58 15.64
N GLN A 76 6.58 7.99 16.90
CA GLN A 76 6.24 9.36 17.29
C GLN A 76 6.37 10.25 16.05
N ILE A 77 5.24 10.77 15.58
CA ILE A 77 5.18 11.70 14.48
C ILE A 77 5.76 13.02 15.02
N SER A 78 7.09 13.09 15.15
CA SER A 78 7.80 14.35 15.21
C SER A 78 7.70 14.92 13.80
N ASP A 79 7.02 16.05 13.67
CA ASP A 79 6.68 16.76 12.42
C ASP A 79 5.38 16.37 11.69
N ALA A 80 4.34 15.98 12.43
CA ALA A 80 3.02 16.50 12.06
C ALA A 80 3.03 17.98 12.44
N SER A 81 3.28 18.86 11.47
CA SER A 81 3.01 20.29 11.62
C SER A 81 1.61 20.44 12.21
N ALA A 82 1.50 21.21 13.27
CA ALA A 82 0.36 21.35 14.15
C ALA A 82 -0.86 22.06 13.51
N GLU A 83 -1.22 21.73 12.27
CA GLU A 83 -2.25 22.47 11.51
C GLU A 83 -3.59 21.75 11.35
N GLU A 84 -3.75 20.50 11.83
CA GLU A 84 -5.06 19.84 11.89
C GLU A 84 -5.54 19.57 13.33
N GLN A 85 -5.14 20.42 14.27
CA GLN A 85 -5.73 20.42 15.61
C GLN A 85 -7.15 21.01 15.55
N LEU A 86 -8.13 20.14 15.30
CA LEU A 86 -9.49 20.16 15.84
C LEU A 86 -9.99 21.53 16.34
N VAL A 87 -10.64 22.31 15.47
CA VAL A 87 -11.62 23.30 15.92
C VAL A 87 -12.90 22.59 16.33
N ALA A 88 -12.89 22.06 17.56
CA ALA A 88 -14.08 21.68 18.31
C ALA A 88 -14.10 22.48 19.62
N HIS A 89 -14.48 23.76 19.51
CA HIS A 89 -14.91 24.69 20.56
C HIS A 89 -15.27 25.97 19.78
N SER A 90 -16.48 26.53 19.74
CA SER A 90 -17.62 26.53 20.66
C SER A 90 -18.89 26.84 19.85
#